data_AF-A0A6C2YJ33-F1
#
_entry.id   AF-A0A6C2YJ33-F1
#
_cell.length_a   1.000
_cell.length_b   1.000
_cell.length_c   1.000
_cell.angle_alpha   90.00
_cell.angle_beta   90.00
_cell.angle_gamma   90.00
#
_symmetry.space_group_name_H-M   'P 1'
#
loop_
_entity.id
_entity.type
_entity.pdbx_description
1 polymer ?
#
loop_
_entity_poly.entity_id
_entity_poly.type
_entity_poly.pdbx_seq_one_letter_code
_entity_poly.pdbx_strand_id
1 'polypeptide(L)'
;MKVHSNSSRRSGFSLIELLAVLAIIGVIAAISVGVLFRVSGSSQVRTQEKNLQKIDTLLQQHIKAVVDMARDETIPPVVIDQLARGNRVRARVIWTKMRLRSEFPTTYAEANDSSSPSVKSSYWRSLRLRDSTPPPVFAGVPMESAILLNLALRESRRGISTTLDDVLGANTCVTWNVGNRQGLVIPDIWGRPLLFIRWPWPAAVQAALAAELNAPPFALNAGKLDPFDPENWLSQGWNGAAPSGAELIALTNAIGHPLPSQNYTPFVLSAGPDREYFTGDDLLSFRLRESGQRGN
;
A
#
# COMPACT_ATOMS: atom_id res chain seq x y z
N MET A 1 25.14 78.33 -33.50
CA MET A 1 24.00 77.52 -33.01
C MET A 1 24.38 76.98 -31.63
N LYS A 2 23.77 77.49 -30.55
CA LYS A 2 24.25 77.34 -29.15
C LYS A 2 23.42 76.28 -28.43
N VAL A 3 23.94 75.05 -28.31
CA VAL A 3 23.27 73.95 -27.60
C VAL A 3 23.43 74.16 -26.09
N HIS A 4 22.33 74.39 -25.38
CA HIS A 4 22.31 74.49 -23.93
C HIS A 4 22.03 73.10 -23.34
N SER A 5 23.07 72.42 -22.84
CA SER A 5 22.92 71.17 -22.08
C SER A 5 22.55 71.49 -20.63
N ASN A 6 21.26 71.48 -20.30
CA ASN A 6 20.80 71.56 -18.92
C ASN A 6 21.15 70.25 -18.19
N SER A 7 22.24 70.26 -17.42
CA SER A 7 22.57 69.18 -16.49
C SER A 7 21.65 69.28 -15.26
N SER A 8 20.49 68.63 -15.30
CA SER A 8 19.69 68.46 -14.09
C SER A 8 20.45 67.54 -13.14
N ARG A 9 20.86 68.07 -11.99
CA ARG A 9 21.42 67.25 -10.90
C ARG A 9 20.28 66.38 -10.38
N ARG A 10 20.31 65.09 -10.71
CA ARG A 10 19.40 64.10 -10.12
C ARG A 10 19.76 63.99 -8.64
N SER A 11 18.82 64.30 -7.76
CA SER A 11 18.97 64.04 -6.32
C SER A 11 19.17 62.54 -6.13
N GLY A 12 20.28 62.15 -5.49
CA GLY A 12 20.49 60.76 -5.09
C GLY A 12 19.45 60.32 -4.06
N PHE A 13 19.14 59.02 -4.05
CA PHE A 13 18.28 58.42 -3.04
C PHE A 13 18.81 58.71 -1.64
N SER A 14 17.93 59.16 -0.76
CA SER A 14 18.28 59.34 0.65
C SER A 14 18.48 57.97 1.32
N LEU A 15 19.34 57.93 2.34
CA LEU A 15 19.61 56.71 3.10
C LEU A 15 18.33 56.14 3.75
N ILE A 16 17.40 57.03 4.14
CA ILE A 16 16.12 56.63 4.72
C ILE A 16 15.18 55.99 3.70
N GLU A 17 15.17 56.44 2.45
CA GLU A 17 14.40 55.80 1.38
C GLU A 17 14.94 54.40 1.06
N LEU A 18 16.26 54.21 1.04
CA LEU A 18 16.86 52.89 0.85
C LEU A 18 16.47 51.92 1.98
N LEU A 19 16.49 52.40 3.23
CA LEU A 19 16.13 51.59 4.39
C LEU A 19 14.64 51.20 4.36
N ALA A 20 13.76 52.13 3.99
CA ALA A 20 12.34 51.84 3.83
C ALA A 20 12.07 50.79 2.74
N VAL A 21 12.77 50.86 1.60
CA VAL A 21 12.64 49.87 0.51
C VAL A 21 13.08 48.48 0.97
N LEU A 22 14.22 48.39 1.67
CA LEU A 22 14.69 47.10 2.20
C LEU A 22 13.73 46.52 3.23
N ALA A 23 13.13 47.35 4.08
CA ALA A 23 12.10 46.91 5.03
C ALA A 23 10.86 46.35 4.30
N ILE A 24 10.37 47.03 3.27
CA ILE A 24 9.22 46.58 2.47
C ILE A 24 9.56 45.25 1.75
N ILE A 25 10.73 45.15 1.13
CA ILE A 25 11.17 43.91 0.46
C ILE A 25 11.28 42.76 1.47
N GLY A 26 11.82 43.01 2.66
CA GLY A 26 11.90 42.02 3.73
C GLY A 26 10.54 41.49 4.15
N VAL A 27 9.55 42.38 4.33
CA VAL A 27 8.17 42.00 4.66
C VAL A 27 7.52 41.18 3.53
N ILE A 28 7.68 41.59 2.28
CA ILE A 28 7.11 40.87 1.12
C ILE A 28 7.74 39.48 0.97
N ALA A 29 9.07 39.38 1.15
CA ALA A 29 9.77 38.10 1.09
C ALA A 29 9.28 37.14 2.19
N ALA A 30 9.13 37.64 3.43
CA ALA A 30 8.64 36.85 4.55
C ALA A 30 7.22 36.29 4.29
N ILE A 31 6.31 37.12 3.77
CA ILE A 31 4.94 36.69 3.43
C ILE A 31 4.96 35.67 2.29
N SER A 32 5.78 35.90 1.26
CA SER A 32 5.87 35.01 0.09
C SER A 32 6.34 33.61 0.46
N VAL A 33 7.35 33.51 1.33
CA VAL A 33 7.89 32.23 1.81
C VAL A 33 6.81 31.40 2.54
N GLY A 34 6.01 32.04 3.39
CA GLY A 34 4.91 31.36 4.11
C GLY A 34 3.86 30.75 3.17
N VAL A 35 3.49 31.46 2.10
CA VAL A 35 2.52 30.97 1.09
C VAL A 35 3.09 29.79 0.30
N LEU A 36 4.37 29.86 -0.10
CA LEU A 36 5.02 28.80 -0.87
C LEU A 36 5.05 27.47 -0.10
N PHE A 37 5.39 27.49 1.19
CA PHE A 37 5.38 26.27 2.00
C PHE A 37 3.99 25.64 2.10
N ARG A 38 2.93 26.44 2.30
CA ARG A 38 1.55 25.93 2.39
C ARG A 38 1.07 25.29 1.08
N VAL A 39 1.36 25.92 -0.06
CA VAL A 39 0.92 25.40 -1.37
C VAL A 39 1.63 24.08 -1.69
N SER A 40 2.93 23.98 -1.37
CA SER A 40 3.73 22.78 -1.64
C SER A 40 3.19 21.53 -0.93
N GLY A 41 2.81 21.62 0.34
CA GLY A 41 2.30 20.48 1.11
C GLY A 41 1.00 19.91 0.53
N SER A 42 0.03 20.77 0.21
CA SER A 42 -1.24 20.34 -0.37
C SER A 42 -1.09 19.73 -1.77
N SER A 43 -0.14 20.23 -2.57
CA SER A 43 0.16 19.69 -3.90
C SER A 43 0.82 18.32 -3.81
N GLN A 44 1.71 18.12 -2.83
CA GLN A 44 2.35 16.83 -2.59
C GLN A 44 1.32 15.74 -2.23
N VAL A 45 0.42 16.03 -1.27
CA VAL A 45 -0.64 15.09 -0.87
C VAL A 45 -1.50 14.68 -2.06
N ARG A 46 -2.02 15.64 -2.84
CA ARG A 46 -2.85 15.34 -4.03
C ARG A 46 -2.10 14.53 -5.10
N THR A 47 -0.82 14.79 -5.27
CA THR A 47 0.03 14.02 -6.20
C THR A 47 0.19 12.59 -5.71
N GLN A 48 0.42 12.42 -4.41
CA GLN A 48 0.56 11.12 -3.78
C GLN A 48 -0.75 10.32 -3.83
N GLU A 49 -1.90 10.95 -3.59
CA GLU A 49 -3.22 10.31 -3.73
C GLU A 49 -3.44 9.77 -5.15
N LYS A 50 -3.11 10.55 -6.19
CA LYS A 50 -3.19 10.09 -7.58
C LYS A 50 -2.27 8.90 -7.86
N ASN A 51 -1.05 8.94 -7.34
CA ASN A 51 -0.11 7.83 -7.49
C ASN A 51 -0.61 6.57 -6.77
N LEU A 52 -1.11 6.70 -5.54
CA LEU A 52 -1.72 5.61 -4.79
C LEU A 52 -2.94 5.03 -5.51
N GLN A 53 -3.81 5.86 -6.08
CA GLN A 53 -4.97 5.41 -6.84
C GLN A 53 -4.58 4.58 -8.07
N LYS A 54 -3.52 4.99 -8.79
CA LYS A 54 -2.99 4.22 -9.93
C LYS A 54 -2.42 2.86 -9.49
N ILE A 55 -1.62 2.86 -8.43
CA ILE A 55 -1.04 1.62 -7.87
C ILE A 55 -2.15 0.69 -7.40
N ASP A 56 -3.17 1.23 -6.72
CA ASP A 56 -4.31 0.46 -6.24
C ASP A 56 -5.09 -0.16 -7.39
N THR A 57 -5.35 0.60 -8.45
CA THR A 57 -6.02 0.07 -9.65
C THR A 57 -5.26 -1.11 -10.25
N LEU A 58 -3.94 -0.97 -10.40
CA LEU A 58 -3.08 -2.05 -10.90
C LEU A 58 -3.08 -3.27 -9.95
N LEU A 59 -2.96 -3.01 -8.65
CA LEU A 59 -3.01 -4.05 -7.61
C LEU A 59 -4.35 -4.82 -7.67
N GLN A 60 -5.48 -4.13 -7.77
CA GLN A 60 -6.80 -4.74 -7.88
C GLN A 60 -6.93 -5.60 -9.15
N GLN A 61 -6.35 -5.17 -10.28
CA GLN A 61 -6.31 -5.99 -11.50
C GLN A 61 -5.55 -7.30 -11.27
N HIS A 62 -4.37 -7.25 -10.63
CA HIS A 62 -3.62 -8.46 -10.31
C HIS A 62 -4.35 -9.34 -9.30
N ILE A 63 -4.96 -8.77 -8.26
CA ILE A 63 -5.76 -9.52 -7.27
C ILE A 63 -6.91 -10.24 -7.96
N LYS A 64 -7.66 -9.53 -8.82
CA LYS A 64 -8.73 -10.12 -9.62
C LYS A 64 -8.22 -11.28 -10.46
N ALA A 65 -7.10 -11.11 -11.15
CA ALA A 65 -6.51 -12.18 -11.96
C ALA A 65 -6.12 -13.40 -11.12
N VAL A 66 -5.64 -13.22 -9.88
CA VAL A 66 -5.33 -14.32 -8.96
C VAL A 66 -6.59 -15.01 -8.46
N VAL A 67 -7.64 -14.27 -8.15
CA VAL A 67 -8.95 -14.84 -7.76
C VAL A 67 -9.54 -15.66 -8.91
N ASP A 68 -9.53 -15.12 -10.12
CA ASP A 68 -10.02 -15.82 -11.31
C ASP A 68 -9.16 -17.08 -11.58
N MET A 69 -7.84 -17.02 -11.31
CA MET A 69 -6.94 -18.19 -11.37
C MET A 69 -7.28 -19.26 -10.33
N ALA A 70 -7.48 -18.86 -9.08
CA ALA A 70 -7.84 -19.77 -8.00
C ALA A 70 -9.21 -20.44 -8.24
N ARG A 71 -10.12 -19.76 -8.97
CA ARG A 71 -11.41 -20.32 -9.35
C ARG A 71 -11.28 -21.47 -10.36
N ASP A 72 -10.39 -21.32 -11.33
CA ASP A 72 -10.22 -22.28 -12.43
C ASP A 72 -9.29 -23.45 -12.06
N GLU A 73 -8.44 -23.29 -11.05
CA GLU A 73 -7.54 -24.34 -10.56
C GLU A 73 -8.29 -25.48 -9.86
N THR A 74 -7.75 -26.70 -9.99
CA THR A 74 -8.23 -27.86 -9.23
C THR A 74 -7.77 -27.72 -7.78
N ILE A 75 -8.71 -27.72 -6.84
CA ILE A 75 -8.39 -27.61 -5.41
C ILE A 75 -7.72 -28.91 -4.95
N PRO A 76 -6.55 -28.87 -4.29
CA PRO A 76 -5.92 -30.05 -3.73
C PRO A 76 -6.82 -30.77 -2.71
N PRO A 77 -6.86 -32.12 -2.69
CA PRO A 77 -7.69 -32.88 -1.74
C PRO A 77 -7.44 -32.51 -0.28
N VAL A 78 -6.19 -32.19 0.09
CA VAL A 78 -5.84 -31.73 1.45
C VAL A 78 -6.65 -30.50 1.89
N VAL A 79 -6.94 -29.56 0.98
CA VAL A 79 -7.73 -28.36 1.30
C VAL A 79 -9.21 -28.72 1.44
N ILE A 80 -9.71 -29.64 0.61
CA ILE A 80 -11.11 -30.08 0.65
C ILE A 80 -11.37 -30.88 1.92
N ASP A 81 -10.57 -31.92 2.16
CA ASP A 81 -10.86 -32.92 3.17
C ASP A 81 -10.39 -32.46 4.56
N GLN A 82 -9.18 -31.90 4.67
CA GLN A 82 -8.61 -31.52 5.97
C GLN A 82 -8.98 -30.11 6.39
N LEU A 83 -8.86 -29.13 5.49
CA LEU A 83 -9.10 -27.71 5.86
C LEU A 83 -10.57 -27.31 5.77
N ALA A 84 -11.32 -27.84 4.79
CA ALA A 84 -12.71 -27.46 4.55
C ALA A 84 -13.74 -28.48 5.03
N ARG A 85 -13.32 -29.63 5.59
CA ARG A 85 -14.18 -30.73 6.07
C ARG A 85 -15.18 -31.22 5.01
N GLY A 86 -14.70 -31.39 3.77
CA GLY A 86 -15.51 -31.83 2.62
C GLY A 86 -16.38 -30.74 1.99
N ASN A 87 -16.49 -29.55 2.59
CA ASN A 87 -17.27 -28.45 2.01
C ASN A 87 -16.49 -27.79 0.86
N ARG A 88 -16.93 -28.03 -0.37
CA ARG A 88 -16.27 -27.50 -1.59
C ARG A 88 -16.28 -25.98 -1.69
N VAL A 89 -17.32 -25.31 -1.19
CA VAL A 89 -17.43 -23.85 -1.26
C VAL A 89 -16.44 -23.21 -0.30
N ARG A 90 -16.38 -23.70 0.95
CA ARG A 90 -15.36 -23.30 1.92
C ARG A 90 -13.95 -23.61 1.42
N ALA A 91 -13.73 -24.79 0.83
CA ALA A 91 -12.45 -25.17 0.25
C ALA A 91 -12.00 -24.17 -0.82
N ARG A 92 -12.94 -23.68 -1.64
CA ARG A 92 -12.65 -22.65 -2.64
C ARG A 92 -12.23 -21.33 -2.01
N VAL A 93 -12.91 -20.86 -0.96
CA VAL A 93 -12.54 -19.64 -0.24
C VAL A 93 -11.13 -19.76 0.38
N ILE A 94 -10.86 -20.89 1.07
CA ILE A 94 -9.54 -21.18 1.64
C ILE A 94 -8.48 -21.19 0.55
N TRP A 95 -8.74 -21.90 -0.56
CA TRP A 95 -7.82 -21.97 -1.70
C TRP A 95 -7.52 -20.58 -2.28
N THR A 96 -8.56 -19.77 -2.51
CA THR A 96 -8.39 -18.39 -3.00
C THR A 96 -7.49 -17.57 -2.07
N LYS A 97 -7.67 -17.67 -0.75
CA LYS A 97 -6.82 -16.97 0.22
C LYS A 97 -5.39 -17.50 0.24
N MET A 98 -5.19 -18.82 0.15
CA MET A 98 -3.84 -19.40 0.02
C MET A 98 -3.15 -18.93 -1.26
N ARG A 99 -3.89 -18.83 -2.38
CA ARG A 99 -3.37 -18.30 -3.64
C ARG A 99 -3.00 -16.82 -3.52
N LEU A 100 -3.84 -16.00 -2.91
CA LEU A 100 -3.51 -14.60 -2.62
C LEU A 100 -2.26 -14.47 -1.75
N ARG A 101 -2.09 -15.33 -0.72
CA ARG A 101 -0.88 -15.35 0.10
C ARG A 101 0.36 -15.73 -0.69
N SER A 102 0.25 -16.72 -1.58
CA SER A 102 1.35 -17.14 -2.46
C SER A 102 1.76 -16.07 -3.48
N GLU A 103 0.78 -15.34 -4.00
CA GLU A 103 0.97 -14.38 -5.08
C GLU A 103 1.34 -12.98 -4.58
N PHE A 104 0.93 -12.64 -3.36
CA PHE A 104 1.17 -11.36 -2.69
C PHE A 104 1.67 -11.60 -1.26
N PRO A 105 2.88 -12.17 -1.08
CA PRO A 105 3.46 -12.33 0.25
C PRO A 105 3.73 -10.98 0.90
N THR A 106 3.54 -10.86 2.21
CA THR A 106 3.86 -9.63 2.97
C THR A 106 5.17 -9.74 3.74
N THR A 107 5.70 -10.95 3.86
CA THR A 107 7.00 -11.24 4.50
C THR A 107 7.84 -12.17 3.63
N TYR A 108 9.15 -12.14 3.84
CA TYR A 108 10.09 -13.05 3.18
C TYR A 108 9.89 -14.51 3.61
N ALA A 109 9.41 -14.73 4.84
CA ALA A 109 9.05 -16.08 5.29
C ALA A 109 7.91 -16.64 4.43
N GLU A 110 6.87 -15.85 4.17
CA GLU A 110 5.77 -16.26 3.28
C GLU A 110 6.23 -16.46 1.83
N ALA A 111 7.07 -15.57 1.32
CA ALA A 111 7.57 -15.67 -0.05
C ALA A 111 8.45 -16.91 -0.28
N ASN A 112 9.04 -17.46 0.79
CA ASN A 112 9.86 -18.67 0.76
C ASN A 112 9.14 -19.92 1.27
N ASP A 113 7.88 -19.80 1.68
CA ASP A 113 7.11 -20.89 2.28
C ASP A 113 6.80 -21.98 1.25
N SER A 114 7.55 -23.09 1.29
CA SER A 114 7.37 -24.22 0.38
C SER A 114 6.04 -24.97 0.59
N SER A 115 5.32 -24.72 1.69
CA SER A 115 3.97 -25.26 1.89
C SER A 115 2.91 -24.52 1.08
N SER A 116 3.26 -23.34 0.54
CA SER A 116 2.41 -22.57 -0.35
C SER A 116 2.28 -23.27 -1.71
N PRO A 117 1.06 -23.31 -2.30
CA PRO A 117 0.77 -24.13 -3.48
C PRO A 117 1.55 -23.79 -4.75
N SER A 118 2.25 -22.66 -4.78
CA SER A 118 3.20 -22.34 -5.84
C SER A 118 4.14 -21.23 -5.37
N VAL A 119 5.34 -21.60 -4.93
CA VAL A 119 6.39 -20.62 -4.67
C VAL A 119 6.92 -20.13 -6.02
N LYS A 120 6.71 -18.84 -6.32
CA LYS A 120 7.25 -18.29 -7.56
C LYS A 120 8.76 -18.17 -7.50
N SER A 121 9.41 -18.71 -8.53
CA SER A 121 10.86 -18.66 -8.69
C SER A 121 11.40 -17.23 -8.79
N SER A 122 10.58 -16.25 -9.18
CA SER A 122 10.93 -14.84 -9.23
C SER A 122 11.12 -14.20 -7.85
N TYR A 123 10.23 -14.49 -6.90
CA TYR A 123 10.42 -14.11 -5.50
C TYR A 123 11.68 -14.78 -4.95
N TRP A 124 11.79 -16.09 -5.15
CA TRP A 124 12.94 -16.86 -4.68
C TRP A 124 14.27 -16.31 -5.24
N ARG A 125 14.35 -16.01 -6.53
CA ARG A 125 15.56 -15.45 -7.17
C ARG A 125 15.90 -14.07 -6.61
N SER A 126 14.90 -13.24 -6.34
CA SER A 126 15.08 -11.90 -5.78
C SER A 126 15.52 -11.94 -4.31
N LEU A 127 15.12 -12.98 -3.57
CA LEU A 127 15.40 -13.13 -2.14
C LEU A 127 16.68 -13.93 -1.82
N ARG A 128 17.02 -14.94 -2.64
CA ARG A 128 18.14 -15.87 -2.37
C ARG A 128 19.51 -15.21 -2.40
N LEU A 129 19.63 -14.02 -2.98
CA LEU A 129 20.92 -13.33 -3.09
C LEU A 129 21.41 -12.71 -1.77
N ARG A 130 20.64 -12.74 -0.66
CA ARG A 130 20.98 -11.96 0.54
C ARG A 130 20.60 -12.67 1.85
N ASP A 131 21.57 -12.78 2.75
CA ASP A 131 21.64 -13.58 3.99
C ASP A 131 20.34 -13.85 4.77
N SER A 132 20.33 -14.99 5.48
CA SER A 132 19.24 -15.52 6.30
C SER A 132 19.00 -14.80 7.63
N THR A 133 19.75 -13.74 7.95
CA THR A 133 19.51 -12.96 9.17
C THR A 133 18.15 -12.26 9.09
N PRO A 134 17.22 -12.48 10.04
CA PRO A 134 15.94 -11.79 10.06
C PRO A 134 16.20 -10.27 10.13
N PRO A 135 15.55 -9.47 9.28
CA PRO A 135 15.79 -8.03 9.27
C PRO A 135 15.34 -7.40 10.60
N PRO A 136 15.96 -6.28 11.01
CA PRO A 136 15.51 -5.51 12.16
C PRO A 136 14.07 -5.08 11.89
N VAL A 137 13.18 -5.42 12.83
CA VAL A 137 11.80 -4.94 12.82
C VAL A 137 11.86 -3.45 13.14
N PHE A 138 11.73 -2.59 12.13
CA PHE A 138 11.50 -1.17 12.36
C PHE A 138 10.16 -1.03 13.07
N ALA A 139 10.18 -0.72 14.37
CA ALA A 139 9.02 -0.39 15.21
C ALA A 139 7.69 -1.06 14.79
N GLY A 140 7.67 -2.40 14.70
CA GLY A 140 6.46 -3.17 14.42
C GLY A 140 5.95 -3.22 12.98
N VAL A 141 6.66 -2.66 11.99
CA VAL A 141 6.18 -2.61 10.59
C VAL A 141 7.08 -3.42 9.64
N PRO A 142 6.56 -4.47 8.97
CA PRO A 142 7.36 -5.28 8.07
C PRO A 142 7.63 -4.53 6.75
N MET A 143 8.78 -3.83 6.68
CA MET A 143 9.28 -3.18 5.46
C MET A 143 9.49 -4.15 4.29
N GLU A 144 9.58 -5.46 4.59
CA GLU A 144 9.62 -6.54 3.59
C GLU A 144 8.46 -6.42 2.59
N SER A 145 7.27 -6.03 3.08
CA SER A 145 6.07 -5.87 2.27
C SER A 145 6.23 -4.84 1.13
N ALA A 146 7.03 -3.78 1.32
CA ALA A 146 7.27 -2.78 0.27
C ALA A 146 8.08 -3.34 -0.91
N ILE A 147 9.08 -4.16 -0.60
CA ILE A 147 9.90 -4.83 -1.62
C ILE A 147 9.04 -5.88 -2.34
N LEU A 148 8.26 -6.66 -1.57
CA LEU A 148 7.39 -7.69 -2.12
C LEU A 148 6.24 -7.09 -2.95
N LEU A 149 5.74 -5.91 -2.63
CA LEU A 149 4.77 -5.18 -3.45
C LEU A 149 5.33 -4.89 -4.84
N ASN A 150 6.53 -4.32 -4.91
CA ASN A 150 7.16 -4.02 -6.19
C ASN A 150 7.40 -5.30 -7.02
N LEU A 151 7.87 -6.37 -6.40
CA LEU A 151 8.00 -7.67 -7.06
C LEU A 151 6.63 -8.18 -7.54
N ALA A 152 5.60 -8.10 -6.69
CA ALA A 152 4.26 -8.55 -7.02
C ALA A 152 3.65 -7.76 -8.19
N LEU A 153 3.89 -6.46 -8.30
CA LEU A 153 3.36 -5.64 -9.39
C LEU A 153 4.12 -5.82 -10.71
N ARG A 154 5.36 -6.32 -10.69
CA ARG A 154 6.13 -6.66 -11.90
C ARG A 154 5.80 -8.03 -12.47
N GLU A 155 5.15 -8.88 -11.68
CA GLU A 155 4.77 -10.23 -12.07
C GLU A 155 3.61 -10.22 -13.06
N SER A 156 3.80 -10.85 -14.22
CA SER A 156 2.71 -11.02 -15.19
C SER A 156 1.70 -12.06 -14.70
N ARG A 157 0.40 -11.75 -14.80
CA ARG A 157 -0.70 -12.65 -14.40
C ARG A 157 -1.86 -12.54 -15.38
N ARG A 158 -2.28 -13.67 -15.98
CA ARG A 158 -3.41 -13.74 -16.94
C ARG A 158 -3.39 -12.64 -18.01
N GLY A 159 -2.22 -12.39 -18.61
CA GLY A 159 -2.06 -11.36 -19.65
C GLY A 159 -1.96 -9.93 -19.14
N ILE A 160 -2.09 -9.69 -17.82
CA ILE A 160 -1.69 -8.41 -17.21
C ILE A 160 -0.16 -8.40 -17.19
N SER A 161 0.43 -7.51 -17.97
CA SER A 161 1.87 -7.28 -18.07
C SER A 161 2.11 -5.78 -18.21
N THR A 162 1.77 -5.04 -17.17
CA THR A 162 2.03 -3.60 -17.07
C THR A 162 3.27 -3.41 -16.23
N THR A 163 4.25 -2.66 -16.74
CA THR A 163 5.41 -2.31 -15.92
C THR A 163 5.03 -1.13 -15.03
N LEU A 164 5.59 -1.09 -13.82
CA LEU A 164 5.42 0.06 -12.91
C LEU A 164 5.88 1.37 -13.55
N ASP A 165 6.89 1.30 -14.43
CA ASP A 165 7.42 2.46 -15.14
C ASP A 165 6.40 3.04 -16.12
N ASP A 166 5.51 2.23 -16.70
CA ASP A 166 4.41 2.71 -17.56
C ASP A 166 3.34 3.47 -16.77
N VAL A 167 3.12 3.09 -15.50
CA VAL A 167 2.03 3.64 -14.67
C VAL A 167 2.47 4.89 -13.90
N LEU A 168 3.68 4.85 -13.35
CA LEU A 168 4.21 5.90 -12.46
C LEU A 168 5.29 6.77 -13.13
N GLY A 169 5.86 6.31 -14.25
CA GLY A 169 6.98 6.95 -14.94
C GLY A 169 8.30 6.23 -14.65
N ALA A 170 9.30 6.47 -15.51
CA ALA A 170 10.64 5.91 -15.32
C ALA A 170 11.27 6.38 -13.99
N ASN A 171 12.15 5.55 -13.42
CA ASN A 171 12.89 5.80 -12.18
C ASN A 171 12.02 5.97 -10.91
N THR A 172 10.80 5.42 -10.90
CA THR A 172 9.96 5.50 -9.71
C THR A 172 10.49 4.63 -8.57
N CYS A 173 11.18 3.52 -8.90
CA CYS A 173 11.69 2.62 -7.87
C CYS A 173 13.05 3.10 -7.32
N VAL A 174 13.23 3.02 -6.00
CA VAL A 174 14.51 3.31 -5.33
C VAL A 174 15.02 2.06 -4.62
N THR A 175 16.34 1.93 -4.50
CA THR A 175 16.93 0.85 -3.71
C THR A 175 16.81 1.18 -2.22
N TRP A 176 16.23 0.27 -1.45
CA TRP A 176 16.03 0.42 -0.01
C TRP A 176 16.66 -0.73 0.76
N ASN A 177 17.29 -0.42 1.89
CA ASN A 177 17.87 -1.41 2.79
C ASN A 177 16.82 -1.86 3.83
N VAL A 178 16.57 -3.17 3.92
CA VAL A 178 15.76 -3.79 4.98
C VAL A 178 16.66 -4.80 5.69
N GLY A 179 17.28 -4.36 6.78
CA GLY A 179 18.36 -5.10 7.44
C GLY A 179 19.57 -5.29 6.50
N ASN A 180 20.01 -6.54 6.36
CA ASN A 180 21.13 -6.90 5.47
C ASN A 180 20.70 -7.12 4.01
N ARG A 181 19.44 -6.83 3.67
CA ARG A 181 18.90 -7.02 2.32
C ARG A 181 18.65 -5.67 1.66
N GLN A 182 18.86 -5.61 0.34
CA GLN A 182 18.33 -4.50 -0.46
C GLN A 182 17.31 -5.03 -1.45
N GLY A 183 16.26 -4.24 -1.65
CA GLY A 183 15.31 -4.43 -2.71
C GLY A 183 14.91 -3.10 -3.30
N LEU A 184 14.32 -3.16 -4.49
CA LEU A 184 13.68 -1.99 -5.08
C LEU A 184 12.32 -1.80 -4.41
N VAL A 185 12.04 -0.59 -3.92
CA VAL A 185 10.75 -0.18 -3.36
C VAL A 185 10.19 0.97 -4.17
N ILE A 186 8.89 1.19 -4.06
CA ILE A 186 8.21 2.38 -4.56
C ILE A 186 8.17 3.37 -3.40
N PRO A 187 8.94 4.47 -3.41
CA PRO A 187 8.85 5.49 -2.38
C PRO A 187 7.58 6.33 -2.59
N ASP A 188 7.00 6.81 -1.51
CA ASP A 188 6.07 7.94 -1.55
C ASP A 188 6.80 9.27 -1.79
N ILE A 189 6.02 10.34 -1.95
CA ILE A 189 6.56 11.68 -2.18
C ILE A 189 7.41 12.22 -1.01
N TRP A 190 7.31 11.61 0.17
CA TRP A 190 8.10 11.97 1.36
C TRP A 190 9.33 11.08 1.56
N GLY A 191 9.59 10.16 0.61
CA GLY A 191 10.76 9.30 0.58
C GLY A 191 10.63 8.05 1.45
N ARG A 192 9.43 7.72 1.94
CA ARG A 192 9.16 6.48 2.68
C ARG A 192 8.66 5.39 1.74
N PRO A 193 9.04 4.12 1.92
CA PRO A 193 8.52 3.03 1.10
C PRO A 193 6.99 2.89 1.19
N LEU A 194 6.31 2.65 0.08
CA LEU A 194 4.91 2.25 0.11
C LEU A 194 4.77 0.84 0.67
N LEU A 195 3.93 0.69 1.69
CA LEU A 195 3.69 -0.61 2.32
C LEU A 195 2.50 -1.30 1.67
N PHE A 196 2.60 -2.61 1.52
CA PHE A 196 1.49 -3.44 1.11
C PHE A 196 0.90 -4.16 2.31
N ILE A 197 -0.38 -3.89 2.56
CA ILE A 197 -1.14 -4.55 3.60
C ILE A 197 -2.11 -5.50 2.92
N ARG A 198 -1.78 -6.80 2.95
CA ARG A 198 -2.70 -7.84 2.46
C ARG A 198 -3.90 -7.96 3.40
N TRP A 199 -3.61 -8.06 4.69
CA TRP A 199 -4.58 -8.10 5.78
C TRP A 199 -4.04 -7.21 6.92
N PRO A 200 -4.87 -6.46 7.65
CA PRO A 200 -4.39 -5.58 8.71
C PRO A 200 -3.67 -6.38 9.81
N TRP A 201 -2.37 -6.12 9.99
CA TRP A 201 -1.47 -6.70 10.98
C TRP A 201 -0.38 -5.66 11.29
N PRO A 202 0.15 -5.55 12.53
CA PRO A 202 -0.14 -6.31 13.75
C PRO A 202 -1.47 -5.94 14.44
N ALA A 203 -1.86 -6.72 15.46
CA ALA A 203 -3.16 -6.60 16.15
C ALA A 203 -3.54 -5.17 16.61
N ALA A 204 -2.56 -4.37 17.05
CA ALA A 204 -2.80 -2.98 17.47
C ALA A 204 -3.25 -2.08 16.30
N VAL A 205 -2.61 -2.24 15.14
CA VAL A 205 -2.96 -1.53 13.90
C VAL A 205 -4.26 -2.09 13.32
N GLN A 206 -4.44 -3.41 13.46
CA GLN A 206 -5.59 -4.14 12.95
C GLN A 206 -6.90 -3.58 13.50
N ALA A 207 -6.99 -3.26 14.79
CA ALA A 207 -8.25 -2.80 15.39
C ALA A 207 -8.75 -1.49 14.77
N ALA A 208 -7.87 -0.48 14.64
CA ALA A 208 -8.25 0.83 14.09
C ALA A 208 -8.54 0.75 12.58
N LEU A 209 -7.65 0.12 11.80
CA LEU A 209 -7.83 -0.01 10.35
C LEU A 209 -9.00 -0.91 10.00
N ALA A 210 -9.21 -2.01 10.75
CA ALA A 210 -10.37 -2.86 10.52
C ALA A 210 -11.66 -2.14 10.90
N ALA A 211 -11.71 -1.39 12.00
CA ALA A 211 -12.89 -0.62 12.36
C ALA A 211 -13.28 0.36 11.24
N GLU A 212 -12.31 1.04 10.63
CA GLU A 212 -12.56 1.92 9.49
C GLU A 212 -12.98 1.15 8.23
N LEU A 213 -12.24 0.10 7.84
CA LEU A 213 -12.50 -0.68 6.63
C LEU A 213 -13.86 -1.42 6.67
N ASN A 214 -14.38 -1.67 7.87
CA ASN A 214 -15.68 -2.29 8.12
C ASN A 214 -16.79 -1.26 8.45
N ALA A 215 -16.50 0.03 8.43
CA ALA A 215 -17.49 1.09 8.54
C ALA A 215 -17.94 1.56 7.15
N PRO A 216 -19.20 2.03 6.99
CA PRO A 216 -19.58 2.78 5.79
C PRO A 216 -18.63 3.98 5.63
N PRO A 217 -18.23 4.30 4.40
CA PRO A 217 -18.74 3.75 3.14
C PRO A 217 -17.98 2.51 2.61
N PHE A 218 -16.88 2.12 3.26
CA PHE A 218 -16.01 1.01 2.84
C PHE A 218 -16.59 -0.38 3.13
N ALA A 219 -17.50 -0.48 4.11
CA ALA A 219 -18.21 -1.71 4.44
C ALA A 219 -19.00 -2.20 3.23
N LEU A 220 -18.69 -3.41 2.78
CA LEU A 220 -19.57 -4.15 1.88
C LEU A 220 -20.90 -4.43 2.59
N ASN A 221 -22.00 -4.46 1.83
CA ASN A 221 -23.40 -4.65 2.30
C ASN A 221 -23.52 -5.47 3.59
N ALA A 222 -24.41 -5.07 4.51
CA ALA A 222 -24.62 -5.70 5.81
C ALA A 222 -24.56 -7.24 5.75
N GLY A 223 -23.47 -7.82 6.28
CA GLY A 223 -23.24 -9.26 6.34
C GLY A 223 -22.28 -9.86 5.32
N LYS A 224 -21.85 -9.11 4.29
CA LYS A 224 -20.88 -9.55 3.26
C LYS A 224 -19.54 -8.86 3.40
N LEU A 225 -18.94 -8.92 4.58
CA LEU A 225 -17.77 -8.10 4.93
C LEU A 225 -16.54 -8.41 4.06
N ASP A 226 -16.29 -9.69 3.74
CA ASP A 226 -15.11 -10.10 2.98
C ASP A 226 -15.43 -10.31 1.48
N PRO A 227 -14.82 -9.57 0.55
CA PRO A 227 -15.06 -9.78 -0.89
C PRO A 227 -14.61 -11.16 -1.39
N PHE A 228 -13.70 -11.84 -0.68
CA PHE A 228 -13.23 -13.19 -1.04
C PHE A 228 -14.00 -14.30 -0.32
N ASP A 229 -14.90 -13.94 0.60
CA ASP A 229 -15.84 -14.85 1.27
C ASP A 229 -17.23 -14.18 1.39
N PRO A 230 -17.91 -13.93 0.24
CA PRO A 230 -19.13 -13.12 0.22
C PRO A 230 -20.32 -13.78 0.92
N GLU A 231 -20.26 -15.09 1.15
CA GLU A 231 -21.26 -15.89 1.85
C GLU A 231 -20.83 -16.23 3.29
N ASN A 232 -19.65 -15.75 3.69
CA ASN A 232 -19.14 -15.86 5.05
C ASN A 232 -18.96 -17.33 5.52
N TRP A 233 -18.51 -18.22 4.61
CA TRP A 233 -18.28 -19.64 4.88
C TRP A 233 -17.17 -19.94 5.87
N LEU A 234 -16.27 -18.99 6.12
CA LEU A 234 -15.20 -19.14 7.11
C LEU A 234 -15.70 -18.93 8.54
N SER A 235 -16.74 -18.11 8.74
CA SER A 235 -17.36 -17.96 10.08
C SER A 235 -18.59 -18.85 10.27
N GLN A 236 -19.30 -19.22 9.20
CA GLN A 236 -20.51 -20.03 9.29
C GLN A 236 -20.21 -21.54 9.33
N GLY A 237 -20.84 -22.23 10.28
CA GLY A 237 -21.24 -23.63 10.14
C GLY A 237 -20.10 -24.61 9.88
N TRP A 238 -19.12 -24.72 10.78
CA TRP A 238 -18.20 -25.85 10.81
C TRP A 238 -18.93 -27.16 11.23
N ASN A 239 -19.95 -27.58 10.49
CA ASN A 239 -20.76 -28.79 10.74
C ASN A 239 -21.18 -28.97 12.22
N GLY A 240 -21.64 -27.91 12.88
CA GLY A 240 -22.15 -27.97 14.25
C GLY A 240 -21.10 -28.07 15.36
N ALA A 241 -19.80 -28.16 15.02
CA ALA A 241 -18.70 -28.11 15.97
C ALA A 241 -17.75 -26.98 15.57
N ALA A 242 -17.63 -25.96 16.43
CA ALA A 242 -16.62 -24.93 16.26
C ALA A 242 -15.25 -25.61 15.98
N PRO A 243 -14.46 -25.09 15.02
CA PRO A 243 -13.12 -25.62 14.80
C PRO A 243 -12.37 -25.56 16.13
N SER A 244 -11.68 -26.65 16.47
CA SER A 244 -10.80 -26.67 17.63
C SER A 244 -9.77 -25.54 17.52
N GLY A 245 -9.25 -25.08 18.66
CA GLY A 245 -8.22 -24.02 18.64
C GLY A 245 -7.01 -24.40 17.77
N ALA A 246 -6.63 -25.67 17.73
CA ALA A 246 -5.56 -26.17 16.87
C ALA A 246 -5.89 -26.08 15.37
N GLU A 247 -7.13 -26.37 14.97
CA GLU A 247 -7.58 -26.21 13.58
C GLU A 247 -7.65 -24.74 13.17
N LEU A 248 -8.10 -23.85 14.06
CA LEU A 248 -8.08 -22.42 13.81
C LEU A 248 -6.65 -21.92 13.62
N ILE A 249 -5.71 -22.34 14.46
CA ILE A 249 -4.29 -21.99 14.32
C ILE A 249 -3.73 -22.54 13.01
N ALA A 250 -3.99 -23.81 12.69
CA ALA A 250 -3.52 -24.42 11.45
C ALA A 250 -4.08 -23.70 10.21
N LEU A 251 -5.37 -23.36 10.24
CA LEU A 251 -6.01 -22.62 9.17
C LEU A 251 -5.41 -21.23 9.07
N THR A 252 -5.39 -20.44 10.16
CA THR A 252 -4.81 -19.10 10.20
C THR A 252 -3.36 -19.09 9.72
N ASN A 253 -2.55 -20.08 10.08
CA ASN A 253 -1.18 -20.23 9.59
C ASN A 253 -1.14 -20.54 8.08
N ALA A 254 -2.03 -21.41 7.59
CA ALA A 254 -2.10 -21.76 6.17
C ALA A 254 -2.55 -20.57 5.29
N ILE A 255 -3.62 -19.87 5.67
CA ILE A 255 -4.16 -18.74 4.90
C ILE A 255 -3.48 -17.41 5.23
N GLY A 256 -2.76 -17.32 6.34
CA GLY A 256 -2.16 -16.09 6.85
C GLY A 256 -3.18 -14.98 7.10
N HIS A 257 -4.41 -15.33 7.50
CA HIS A 257 -5.55 -14.42 7.59
C HIS A 257 -6.24 -14.57 8.96
N PRO A 258 -6.54 -13.45 9.65
CA PRO A 258 -7.24 -13.48 10.93
C PRO A 258 -8.71 -13.87 10.72
N LEU A 259 -9.21 -14.84 11.49
CA LEU A 259 -10.64 -15.13 11.57
C LEU A 259 -11.25 -14.35 12.74
N PRO A 260 -12.51 -13.85 12.67
CA PRO A 260 -13.52 -14.04 11.62
C PRO A 260 -13.41 -13.07 10.42
N SER A 261 -14.28 -13.29 9.42
CA SER A 261 -14.44 -12.58 8.14
C SER A 261 -14.86 -11.11 8.31
N GLN A 262 -13.88 -10.25 8.51
CA GLN A 262 -14.05 -8.81 8.31
C GLN A 262 -13.71 -8.44 6.87
N ASN A 263 -14.02 -7.20 6.48
CA ASN A 263 -13.49 -6.64 5.24
C ASN A 263 -11.99 -6.52 5.37
N TYR A 264 -11.28 -7.33 4.60
CA TYR A 264 -9.83 -7.33 4.55
C TYR A 264 -9.35 -7.16 3.12
N THR A 265 -9.97 -6.28 2.35
CA THR A 265 -9.48 -6.01 0.99
C THR A 265 -8.04 -5.50 1.03
N PRO A 266 -7.08 -6.09 0.29
CA PRO A 266 -5.71 -5.60 0.27
C PRO A 266 -5.62 -4.14 -0.19
N PHE A 267 -4.65 -3.41 0.38
CA PHE A 267 -4.44 -1.99 0.08
C PHE A 267 -2.96 -1.60 0.21
N VAL A 268 -2.64 -0.40 -0.26
CA VAL A 268 -1.32 0.22 -0.16
C VAL A 268 -1.40 1.39 0.81
N LEU A 269 -0.36 1.54 1.63
CA LEU A 269 -0.22 2.55 2.66
C LEU A 269 1.01 3.43 2.38
N SER A 270 0.83 4.75 2.46
CA SER A 270 1.90 5.75 2.47
C SER A 270 1.96 6.41 3.84
N ALA A 271 3.18 6.67 4.31
CA ALA A 271 3.47 7.21 5.64
C ALA A 271 3.13 8.70 5.82
N GLY A 272 2.45 9.32 4.85
CA GLY A 272 2.03 10.70 4.95
C GLY A 272 3.16 11.75 5.12
N PRO A 273 2.79 13.01 5.40
CA PRO A 273 3.73 14.10 5.66
C PRO A 273 4.61 13.93 6.89
N ASP A 274 4.14 13.25 7.94
CA ASP A 274 4.87 12.98 9.18
C ASP A 274 5.93 11.88 9.02
N ARG A 275 5.84 11.10 7.92
CA ARG A 275 6.79 10.04 7.56
C ARG A 275 6.80 8.90 8.58
N GLU A 276 5.70 8.73 9.31
CA GLU A 276 5.48 7.67 10.26
C GLU A 276 4.27 6.85 9.78
N TYR A 277 4.34 5.53 9.91
CA TYR A 277 3.22 4.67 9.51
C TYR A 277 2.27 4.48 10.68
N PHE A 278 1.01 4.23 10.35
CA PHE A 278 -0.07 3.95 11.29
C PHE A 278 -0.42 5.15 12.17
N THR A 279 -0.34 6.34 11.60
CA THR A 279 -0.73 7.61 12.22
C THR A 279 -2.01 8.15 11.54
N GLY A 280 -2.52 9.28 12.06
CA GLY A 280 -3.68 9.95 11.45
C GLY A 280 -3.39 10.57 10.07
N ASP A 281 -2.11 10.77 9.74
CA ASP A 281 -1.65 11.45 8.52
C ASP A 281 -1.39 10.49 7.35
N ASP A 282 -1.55 9.18 7.58
CA ASP A 282 -1.42 8.14 6.58
C ASP A 282 -2.38 8.30 5.40
N LEU A 283 -1.87 8.03 4.19
CA LEU A 283 -2.69 7.89 3.00
C LEU A 283 -2.92 6.40 2.70
N LEU A 284 -4.17 5.98 2.79
CA LEU A 284 -4.61 4.61 2.57
C LEU A 284 -5.31 4.49 1.21
N SER A 285 -4.86 3.58 0.36
CA SER A 285 -5.39 3.49 -1.00
C SER A 285 -6.88 3.15 -1.07
N PHE A 286 -7.42 2.41 -0.08
CA PHE A 286 -8.85 2.11 -0.04
C PHE A 286 -9.72 3.36 0.20
N ARG A 287 -9.23 4.35 0.95
CA ARG A 287 -9.94 5.63 1.16
C ARG A 287 -10.14 6.38 -0.16
N LEU A 288 -9.23 6.18 -1.11
CA LEU A 288 -9.22 6.89 -2.39
C LEU A 288 -10.17 6.28 -3.42
N ARG A 289 -10.55 5.01 -3.27
CA ARG A 289 -11.43 4.30 -4.23
C ARG A 289 -12.78 4.99 -4.41
N GLU A 290 -13.31 5.60 -3.37
CA GLU A 290 -14.60 6.27 -3.41
C GLU A 290 -14.57 7.67 -4.00
N SER A 291 -13.47 8.39 -3.82
CA SER A 291 -13.33 9.74 -4.38
C SER A 291 -13.53 9.75 -5.90
N GLY A 292 -13.19 8.64 -6.58
CA GLY A 292 -13.42 8.44 -8.00
C GLY A 292 -14.84 8.00 -8.39
N GLN A 293 -15.65 7.46 -7.48
CA GLN A 293 -17.03 7.05 -7.78
C GLN A 293 -18.07 8.17 -7.59
N ARG A 294 -17.72 9.26 -6.91
CA ARG A 294 -18.63 10.42 -6.71
C ARG A 294 -18.56 11.48 -7.84
N GLY A 295 -17.84 11.19 -8.92
CA GLY A 295 -17.53 12.13 -10.00
C GLY A 295 -18.17 11.83 -11.37
N ASN A 296 -19.12 10.92 -11.46
CA ASN A 296 -19.90 10.64 -12.70
C ASN A 296 -21.39 10.81 -12.45
#